data_AF-A0A2I4ALS8-F1
#
_entry.id   AF-A0A2I4ALS8-F1
#
_cell.length_a   1.000
_cell.length_b   1.000
_cell.length_c   1.000
_cell.angle_alpha   90.00
_cell.angle_beta   90.00
_cell.angle_gamma   90.00
#
_symmetry.space_group_name_H-M   'P 1'
#
loop_
_entity.id
_entity.type
_entity.pdbx_description
1 polymer ?
#
loop_
_entity_poly.entity_id
_entity_poly.type
_entity_poly.pdbx_seq_one_letter_code
_entity_poly.pdbx_strand_id
1 'polypeptide(L)'
;MTSLVNEPNSAPCWMSGCNCTVSLSQGSYKCGGCKPGFLGNQTSGCFPRKSCSALTFNPCDSHAHCSMERNGEVSCRCNVGWAGNGHTCGMDTDIDGYPDRSLPCMDNNKHCKQDNCVLTPNSGQEDADNDGIGDQCDEDADGDGIKNVEDNCRLVPNKDQQNSDSDSFGDSCDNCPTVSNSDQKDTDNNGQGDACDQDIDGDGIPNVLDNCPKVPNPMQT
;
A
#
# COMPACT_ATOMS: atom_id res chain seq x y z
N MET A 1 52.39 19.68 -9.36
CA MET A 1 53.01 19.48 -8.03
C MET A 1 52.04 20.02 -7.01
N THR A 2 51.35 19.15 -6.29
CA THR A 2 50.68 19.50 -5.04
C THR A 2 50.94 18.34 -4.10
N SER A 3 51.97 18.52 -3.28
CA SER A 3 52.33 17.63 -2.19
C SER A 3 51.21 17.67 -1.16
N LEU A 4 50.59 16.52 -0.88
CA LEU A 4 49.95 16.30 0.41
C LEU A 4 50.83 15.33 1.19
N VAL A 5 51.30 15.86 2.31
CA VAL A 5 52.32 15.33 3.19
C VAL A 5 51.70 14.23 4.05
N ASN A 6 52.49 13.19 4.35
CA ASN A 6 52.14 12.08 5.21
C ASN A 6 51.57 12.52 6.56
N GLU A 7 50.34 12.08 6.87
CA GLU A 7 49.87 11.86 8.24
C GLU A 7 50.10 10.37 8.57
N PRO A 8 50.75 9.99 9.69
CA PRO A 8 51.06 8.59 10.00
C PRO A 8 49.83 7.71 10.33
N ASN A 9 48.60 8.24 10.20
CA ASN A 9 47.34 7.59 10.58
C ASN A 9 46.20 7.75 9.55
N SER A 10 46.47 8.16 8.31
CA SER A 10 45.42 8.38 7.29
C SER A 10 45.21 7.15 6.38
N ALA A 11 44.55 6.13 6.93
CA ALA A 11 44.07 4.96 6.20
C ALA A 11 42.83 5.28 5.34
N PRO A 12 42.68 4.72 4.13
CA PRO A 12 41.35 4.68 3.51
C PRO A 12 41.08 3.34 2.81
N CYS A 13 41.42 2.26 3.51
CA CYS A 13 40.83 0.94 3.28
C CYS A 13 39.85 0.54 4.39
N TRP A 14 39.28 1.53 5.07
CA TRP A 14 38.22 1.37 6.08
C TRP A 14 36.83 1.46 5.48
N MET A 15 36.61 0.82 4.35
CA MET A 15 35.29 0.29 4.03
C MET A 15 35.48 -1.22 4.01
N SER A 16 34.79 -1.91 4.93
CA SER A 16 35.00 -3.30 5.37
C SER A 16 35.00 -4.37 4.26
N GLY A 17 34.80 -3.96 3.00
CA GLY A 17 34.69 -4.80 1.81
C GLY A 17 35.72 -4.59 0.71
N CYS A 18 36.74 -3.72 0.82
CA CYS A 18 37.74 -3.55 -0.25
C CYS A 18 38.99 -4.44 -0.05
N ASN A 19 39.54 -5.02 -1.11
CA ASN A 19 40.90 -5.59 -1.08
C ASN A 19 41.92 -4.45 -1.12
N CYS A 20 42.98 -4.47 -0.30
CA CYS A 20 43.98 -3.41 -0.31
C CYS A 20 45.40 -3.95 -0.29
N THR A 21 46.25 -3.38 -1.15
CA THR A 21 47.67 -3.73 -1.26
C THR A 21 48.53 -2.51 -0.99
N VAL A 22 49.56 -2.67 -0.15
CA VAL A 22 50.53 -1.61 0.18
C VAL A 22 51.56 -1.50 -0.94
N SER A 23 51.82 -0.28 -1.42
CA SER A 23 52.84 -0.02 -2.44
C SER A 23 54.19 0.24 -1.78
N LEU A 24 55.26 -0.37 -2.31
CA LEU A 24 56.63 -0.31 -1.75
C LEU A 24 57.32 1.05 -1.92
N SER A 25 56.73 2.00 -2.66
CA SER A 25 57.23 3.37 -2.80
C SER A 25 56.42 4.32 -1.93
N GLN A 26 57.00 4.75 -0.80
CA GLN A 26 56.51 5.79 0.13
C GLN A 26 55.01 5.79 0.40
N GLY A 27 54.57 5.07 1.44
CA GLY A 27 53.31 5.35 2.17
C GLY A 27 52.01 5.26 1.38
N SER A 28 52.03 4.82 0.12
CA SER A 28 50.85 4.80 -0.76
C SER A 28 50.16 3.44 -0.75
N TYR A 29 48.83 3.44 -0.64
CA TYR A 29 47.98 2.25 -0.73
C TYR A 29 47.30 2.20 -2.11
N LYS A 30 47.05 0.99 -2.62
CA LYS A 30 46.17 0.76 -3.78
C LYS A 30 44.96 -0.04 -3.33
N CYS A 31 43.77 0.51 -3.57
CA CYS A 31 42.51 -0.21 -3.41
C CYS A 31 42.31 -1.13 -4.62
N GLY A 32 42.09 -2.41 -4.36
CA GLY A 32 41.66 -3.40 -5.35
C GLY A 32 40.14 -3.47 -5.47
N GLY A 33 39.64 -4.46 -6.20
CA GLY A 33 38.20 -4.74 -6.29
C GLY A 33 37.59 -5.14 -4.95
N CYS A 34 36.25 -5.12 -4.88
CA CYS A 34 35.51 -5.54 -3.70
C CYS A 34 35.79 -7.02 -3.36
N LYS A 35 35.87 -7.32 -2.06
CA LYS A 35 35.90 -8.67 -1.51
C LYS A 35 34.62 -9.42 -1.92
N PRO A 36 34.64 -10.75 -2.03
CA PRO A 36 33.44 -11.55 -2.27
C PRO A 36 32.33 -11.18 -1.27
N GLY A 37 31.10 -10.99 -1.77
CA GLY A 37 29.97 -10.53 -0.97
C GLY A 37 29.85 -9.00 -0.85
N PHE A 38 30.69 -8.23 -1.54
CA PHE A 38 30.57 -6.77 -1.64
C PHE A 38 30.50 -6.31 -3.10
N LEU A 39 29.70 -5.28 -3.37
CA LEU A 39 29.52 -4.63 -4.67
C LEU A 39 29.94 -3.16 -4.60
N GLY A 40 30.48 -2.62 -5.69
CA GLY A 40 30.91 -1.24 -5.76
C GLY A 40 32.23 -1.09 -6.51
N ASN A 41 32.89 0.05 -6.29
CA ASN A 41 34.16 0.36 -6.93
C ASN A 41 35.07 1.17 -5.99
N GLN A 42 36.28 1.47 -6.45
CA GLN A 42 37.31 2.14 -5.64
C GLN A 42 36.97 3.60 -5.33
N THR A 43 36.03 4.21 -6.06
CA THR A 43 35.63 5.63 -5.95
C THR A 43 34.42 5.80 -5.03
N SER A 44 33.44 4.91 -5.12
CA SER A 44 32.20 4.92 -4.34
C SER A 44 32.27 4.05 -3.09
N GLY A 45 33.28 3.19 -2.96
CA GLY A 45 33.40 2.21 -1.90
C GLY A 45 32.74 0.87 -2.25
N CYS A 46 33.00 -0.14 -1.41
CA CYS A 46 32.42 -1.47 -1.52
C CYS A 46 31.36 -1.67 -0.44
N PHE A 47 30.12 -1.92 -0.86
CA PHE A 47 28.96 -2.13 -0.01
C PHE A 47 28.61 -3.60 0.05
N PRO A 48 28.10 -4.11 1.19
CA PRO A 48 27.66 -5.48 1.28
C PRO A 48 26.60 -5.78 0.22
N ARG A 49 26.79 -6.87 -0.52
CA ARG A 49 25.80 -7.38 -1.45
C ARG A 49 24.64 -7.93 -0.62
N LYS A 50 23.47 -7.31 -0.73
CA LYS A 50 22.23 -7.80 -0.10
C LYS A 50 22.01 -9.27 -0.49
N SER A 51 21.74 -10.12 0.49
CA SER A 51 21.52 -11.55 0.28
C SER A 51 20.71 -12.16 1.42
N CYS A 52 19.80 -13.08 1.09
CA CYS A 52 19.09 -13.87 2.09
C CYS A 52 19.90 -15.06 2.62
N SER A 53 21.02 -15.41 2.00
CA SER A 53 21.80 -16.61 2.35
C SER A 53 22.66 -16.44 3.61
N ALA A 54 22.94 -15.20 4.02
CA ALA A 54 23.72 -14.91 5.22
C ALA A 54 23.05 -13.79 6.01
N LEU A 55 22.84 -14.02 7.31
CA LEU A 55 22.16 -13.07 8.22
C LEU A 55 22.83 -11.69 8.24
N THR A 56 24.15 -11.62 8.12
CA THR A 56 24.91 -10.35 8.08
C THR A 56 24.61 -9.48 6.87
N PHE A 57 24.02 -10.05 5.82
CA PHE A 57 23.71 -9.36 4.56
C PHE A 57 22.21 -9.35 4.25
N ASN A 58 21.38 -9.86 5.17
CA ASN A 58 19.93 -9.85 5.04
C ASN A 58 19.41 -8.44 5.42
N PRO A 59 18.83 -7.68 4.47
CA PRO A 59 18.33 -6.34 4.72
C PRO A 59 16.91 -6.31 5.32
N CYS A 60 16.26 -7.45 5.48
CA CYS A 60 14.87 -7.54 5.95
C CYS A 60 14.77 -7.48 7.48
N ASP A 61 13.58 -7.13 7.98
CA ASP A 61 13.26 -7.20 9.40
C ASP A 61 13.44 -8.64 9.93
N SER A 62 13.73 -8.79 11.21
CA SER A 62 13.71 -10.08 11.91
C SER A 62 12.38 -10.84 11.79
N HIS A 63 11.28 -10.12 11.62
CA HIS A 63 9.93 -10.65 11.41
C HIS A 63 9.51 -10.64 9.94
N ALA A 64 10.47 -10.56 9.02
CA ALA A 64 10.22 -10.64 7.59
C ALA A 64 10.87 -11.88 6.97
N HIS A 65 10.17 -12.43 5.98
CA HIS A 65 10.70 -13.42 5.08
C HIS A 65 11.54 -12.74 3.98
N CYS A 66 12.81 -13.13 3.88
CA CYS A 66 13.73 -12.69 2.84
C CYS A 66 13.69 -13.66 1.66
N SER A 67 13.50 -13.14 0.44
CA SER A 67 13.55 -13.92 -0.80
C SER A 67 14.44 -13.25 -1.86
N MET A 68 15.11 -14.06 -2.67
CA MET A 68 15.90 -13.58 -3.81
C MET A 68 15.03 -13.63 -5.07
N GLU A 69 14.82 -12.48 -5.70
CA GLU A 69 14.08 -12.35 -6.95
C GLU A 69 14.93 -12.80 -8.15
N ARG A 70 14.29 -13.08 -9.30
CA ARG A 70 14.97 -13.54 -10.52
C ARG A 70 16.00 -12.54 -11.07
N ASN A 71 15.78 -11.24 -10.82
CA ASN A 71 16.70 -10.16 -11.19
C ASN A 71 17.90 -10.05 -10.24
N GLY A 72 17.97 -10.87 -9.18
CA GLY A 72 19.03 -10.85 -8.17
C GLY A 72 18.81 -9.81 -7.06
N GLU A 73 17.66 -9.15 -7.02
CA GLU A 73 17.24 -8.26 -5.94
C GLU A 73 16.71 -9.03 -4.73
N VAL A 74 16.80 -8.42 -3.55
CA VAL A 74 16.23 -8.98 -2.32
C VAL A 74 14.85 -8.39 -2.11
N SER A 75 13.86 -9.26 -1.98
CA SER A 75 12.49 -8.92 -1.62
C SER A 75 12.23 -9.31 -0.17
N CYS A 76 11.74 -8.36 0.61
CA CYS A 76 11.39 -8.53 2.01
C CYS A 76 9.86 -8.45 2.17
N ARG A 77 9.26 -9.42 2.84
CA ARG A 77 7.84 -9.41 3.15
C ARG A 77 7.66 -9.76 4.62
N CYS A 78 6.89 -8.97 5.36
CA CYS A 78 6.56 -9.31 6.75
C CYS A 78 5.90 -10.69 6.83
N ASN A 79 6.21 -11.43 7.90
CA ASN A 79 5.61 -12.74 8.15
C ASN A 79 4.12 -12.57 8.52
N VAL A 80 3.35 -13.67 8.47
CA VAL A 80 1.95 -13.66 8.92
C VAL A 80 1.87 -13.21 10.39
N GLY A 81 0.91 -12.34 10.70
CA GLY A 81 0.81 -11.65 12.01
C GLY A 81 1.70 -10.41 12.13
N TRP A 82 2.32 -9.97 11.02
CA TRP A 82 3.14 -8.77 10.94
C TRP A 82 2.85 -7.99 9.66
N ALA A 83 2.83 -6.66 9.77
CA ALA A 83 2.65 -5.74 8.65
C ALA A 83 3.79 -4.69 8.59
N GLY A 84 3.98 -4.11 7.41
CA GLY A 84 5.09 -3.18 7.15
C GLY A 84 5.61 -3.27 5.72
N ASN A 85 6.74 -2.61 5.48
CA ASN A 85 7.42 -2.64 4.18
C ASN A 85 8.40 -3.81 4.02
N GLY A 86 8.42 -4.75 4.98
CA GLY A 86 9.33 -5.90 5.02
C GLY A 86 10.74 -5.58 5.54
N HIS A 87 11.18 -4.32 5.50
CA HIS A 87 12.41 -3.85 6.14
C HIS A 87 12.18 -3.43 7.59
N THR A 88 10.97 -2.95 7.86
CA THR A 88 10.42 -2.67 9.19
C THR A 88 9.09 -3.39 9.26
N CYS A 89 8.94 -4.28 10.25
CA CYS A 89 7.69 -5.00 10.49
C CYS A 89 7.19 -4.75 11.91
N GLY A 90 5.89 -4.49 12.04
CA GLY A 90 5.15 -4.35 13.29
C GLY A 90 4.13 -5.47 13.44
N MET A 91 3.61 -5.63 14.66
CA MET A 91 2.50 -6.54 14.94
C MET A 91 1.28 -6.12 14.13
N ASP A 92 0.59 -7.11 13.59
CA ASP A 92 -0.65 -7.01 12.83
C ASP A 92 -1.57 -8.09 13.40
N THR A 93 -2.45 -7.67 14.30
CA THR A 93 -3.23 -8.56 15.17
C THR A 93 -4.31 -9.32 14.39
N ASP A 94 -4.93 -8.69 13.40
CA ASP A 94 -6.06 -9.23 12.64
C ASP A 94 -5.70 -9.68 11.21
N ILE A 95 -4.44 -9.48 10.81
CA ILE A 95 -3.80 -10.03 9.61
C ILE A 95 -4.40 -9.44 8.34
N ASP A 96 -4.68 -8.14 8.34
CA ASP A 96 -5.20 -7.42 7.19
C ASP A 96 -4.12 -6.66 6.40
N GLY A 97 -2.89 -6.65 6.93
CA GLY A 97 -1.73 -6.01 6.32
C GLY A 97 -1.48 -4.58 6.76
N TYR A 98 -2.16 -4.07 7.80
CA TYR A 98 -1.82 -2.85 8.50
C TYR A 98 -1.37 -3.14 9.94
N PRO A 99 -0.31 -2.48 10.42
CA PRO A 99 0.19 -2.71 11.76
C PRO A 99 -0.68 -2.01 12.82
N ASP A 100 -0.80 -2.62 14.00
CA ASP A 100 -1.52 -2.08 15.16
C ASP A 100 -1.04 -0.67 15.57
N ARG A 101 0.18 -0.29 15.17
CA ARG A 101 0.81 1.01 15.42
C ARG A 101 1.60 1.47 14.21
N SER A 102 1.63 2.78 14.02
CA SER A 102 2.45 3.41 12.97
C SER A 102 3.93 3.05 13.10
N LEU A 103 4.56 2.68 11.99
CA LEU A 103 5.93 2.23 11.91
C LEU A 103 6.84 3.32 11.30
N PRO A 104 8.12 3.41 11.74
CA PRO A 104 9.08 4.40 11.24
C PRO A 104 9.67 4.00 9.87
N CYS A 105 8.80 3.81 8.88
CA CYS A 105 9.19 3.48 7.52
C CYS A 105 9.62 4.73 6.76
N MET A 106 10.83 4.72 6.18
CA MET A 106 11.40 5.87 5.48
C MET A 106 10.78 6.11 4.09
N ASP A 107 10.07 5.14 3.55
CA ASP A 107 9.49 5.11 2.21
C ASP A 107 8.02 5.53 2.16
N ASN A 108 7.45 6.01 3.28
CA ASN A 108 6.03 6.35 3.41
C ASN A 108 5.09 5.23 2.93
N ASN A 109 5.51 3.97 3.08
CA ASN A 109 4.71 2.82 2.68
C ASN A 109 3.36 2.82 3.42
N LYS A 110 2.26 2.62 2.69
CA LYS A 110 0.92 2.60 3.29
C LYS A 110 0.76 1.53 4.37
N HIS A 111 1.42 0.38 4.22
CA HIS A 111 1.43 -0.72 5.19
C HIS A 111 2.29 -0.43 6.43
N CYS A 112 2.78 0.80 6.57
CA CYS A 112 3.40 1.30 7.80
C CYS A 112 2.53 2.32 8.53
N LYS A 113 1.38 2.70 7.98
CA LYS A 113 0.38 3.50 8.69
C LYS A 113 -0.29 2.62 9.74
N GLN A 114 -0.73 3.25 10.83
CA GLN A 114 -1.49 2.54 11.84
C GLN A 114 -2.82 2.07 11.27
N ASP A 115 -3.21 0.86 11.64
CA ASP A 115 -4.53 0.31 11.40
C ASP A 115 -5.61 1.10 12.19
N ASN A 116 -6.65 1.55 11.48
CA ASN A 116 -7.81 2.25 12.04
C ASN A 116 -8.87 1.29 12.64
N CYS A 117 -8.71 -0.03 12.50
CA CYS A 117 -9.54 -1.07 13.13
C CYS A 117 -8.74 -2.28 13.64
N VAL A 118 -7.68 -2.06 14.44
CA VAL A 118 -6.72 -3.03 15.06
C VAL A 118 -7.15 -4.49 15.33
N LEU A 119 -8.44 -4.76 15.57
CA LEU A 119 -8.97 -6.09 15.91
C LEU A 119 -9.95 -6.65 14.87
N THR A 120 -10.27 -5.90 13.81
CA THR A 120 -11.30 -6.23 12.84
C THR A 120 -10.74 -6.03 11.43
N PRO A 121 -10.47 -7.12 10.67
CA PRO A 121 -9.78 -7.02 9.40
C PRO A 121 -10.48 -6.08 8.42
N ASN A 122 -9.81 -5.01 8.00
CA ASN A 122 -10.34 -4.02 7.08
C ASN A 122 -9.24 -3.48 6.15
N SER A 123 -8.52 -4.37 5.45
CA SER A 123 -7.38 -4.07 4.56
C SER A 123 -7.53 -2.94 3.49
N GLY A 124 -8.72 -2.38 3.30
CA GLY A 124 -8.95 -1.15 2.54
C GLY A 124 -8.70 0.14 3.33
N GLN A 125 -8.79 0.09 4.67
CA GLN A 125 -8.75 1.20 5.62
C GLN A 125 -9.72 2.34 5.28
N GLU A 126 -10.90 2.00 4.77
CA GLU A 126 -11.96 2.97 4.56
C GLU A 126 -12.37 3.63 5.91
N ASP A 127 -12.63 4.92 5.84
CA ASP A 127 -12.88 5.86 6.95
C ASP A 127 -13.62 7.07 6.36
N ALA A 128 -14.95 6.98 6.30
CA ALA A 128 -15.78 7.89 5.52
C ALA A 128 -15.83 9.30 6.13
N ASP A 129 -15.85 9.41 7.46
CA ASP A 129 -15.88 10.70 8.17
C ASP A 129 -14.49 11.25 8.54
N ASN A 130 -13.43 10.43 8.38
CA ASN A 130 -12.03 10.76 8.67
C ASN A 130 -11.75 11.10 10.14
N ASP A 131 -12.48 10.49 11.08
CA ASP A 131 -12.24 10.65 12.51
C ASP A 131 -11.04 9.80 13.02
N GLY A 132 -10.57 8.86 12.20
CA GLY A 132 -9.45 7.95 12.47
C GLY A 132 -9.86 6.57 12.98
N ILE A 133 -11.15 6.29 13.12
CA ILE A 133 -11.76 4.97 13.34
C ILE A 133 -12.22 4.47 11.96
N GLY A 134 -11.88 3.23 11.60
CA GLY A 134 -12.28 2.72 10.28
C GLY A 134 -13.76 2.35 10.22
N ASP A 135 -14.36 2.45 9.03
CA ASP A 135 -15.80 2.18 8.81
C ASP A 135 -16.25 0.85 9.42
N GLN A 136 -15.38 -0.16 9.38
CA GLN A 136 -15.65 -1.52 9.81
C GLN A 136 -15.78 -1.69 11.34
N CYS A 137 -15.20 -0.77 12.11
CA CYS A 137 -15.24 -0.78 13.57
C CYS A 137 -15.80 0.52 14.17
N ASP A 138 -16.25 1.44 13.33
CA ASP A 138 -17.01 2.62 13.73
C ASP A 138 -18.48 2.28 13.96
N GLU A 139 -19.09 2.92 14.96
CA GLU A 139 -20.51 2.82 15.30
C GLU A 139 -21.36 3.84 14.52
N ASP A 140 -20.75 4.90 13.98
CA ASP A 140 -21.35 6.03 13.25
C ASP A 140 -20.38 6.45 12.13
N ALA A 141 -20.27 5.62 11.10
CA ALA A 141 -19.16 5.66 10.15
C ALA A 141 -19.12 6.93 9.27
N ASP A 142 -20.23 7.66 9.18
CA ASP A 142 -20.30 8.92 8.44
C ASP A 142 -20.35 10.18 9.34
N GLY A 143 -20.39 9.99 10.66
CA GLY A 143 -20.34 11.06 11.66
C GLY A 143 -21.57 11.98 11.65
N ASP A 144 -22.71 11.52 11.13
CA ASP A 144 -23.92 12.32 11.08
C ASP A 144 -24.70 12.32 12.42
N GLY A 145 -24.37 11.40 13.33
CA GLY A 145 -24.97 11.26 14.65
C GLY A 145 -26.02 10.16 14.76
N ILE A 146 -26.24 9.39 13.70
CA ILE A 146 -27.15 8.24 13.65
C ILE A 146 -26.30 6.98 13.59
N LYS A 147 -26.60 6.01 14.46
CA LYS A 147 -25.80 4.77 14.49
C LYS A 147 -25.97 3.98 13.20
N ASN A 148 -24.92 3.31 12.75
CA ASN A 148 -24.88 2.44 11.58
C ASN A 148 -26.05 1.42 11.48
N VAL A 149 -26.59 0.98 12.60
CA VAL A 149 -27.71 0.01 12.67
C VAL A 149 -29.11 0.65 12.49
N GLU A 150 -29.20 1.96 12.65
CA GLU A 150 -30.41 2.77 12.53
C GLU A 150 -30.37 3.68 11.29
N ASP A 151 -29.22 3.80 10.64
CA ASP A 151 -28.95 4.66 9.51
C ASP A 151 -29.21 3.96 8.16
N ASN A 152 -30.07 4.57 7.34
CA ASN A 152 -30.34 4.10 5.97
C ASN A 152 -29.30 4.55 4.93
N CYS A 153 -28.28 5.33 5.31
CA CYS A 153 -27.13 5.70 4.50
C CYS A 153 -25.81 5.69 5.26
N ARG A 154 -25.48 4.57 5.91
CA ARG A 154 -24.29 4.31 6.75
C ARG A 154 -22.95 5.03 6.42
N LEU A 155 -22.67 5.35 5.16
CA LEU A 155 -21.41 5.95 4.71
C LEU A 155 -21.58 7.37 4.12
N VAL A 156 -22.79 7.94 4.16
CA VAL A 156 -23.14 9.22 3.53
C VAL A 156 -24.08 10.02 4.46
N PRO A 157 -23.60 11.13 5.05
CA PRO A 157 -24.35 11.86 6.07
C PRO A 157 -25.76 12.28 5.63
N ASN A 158 -26.78 11.86 6.35
CA ASN A 158 -28.18 12.13 6.04
C ASN A 158 -29.08 12.17 7.30
N LYS A 159 -28.82 13.16 8.15
CA LYS A 159 -29.54 13.37 9.43
C LYS A 159 -31.07 13.41 9.34
N ASP A 160 -31.63 13.68 8.18
CA ASP A 160 -33.08 13.68 7.93
C ASP A 160 -33.66 12.29 7.65
N GLN A 161 -32.81 11.30 7.34
CA GLN A 161 -33.16 9.90 7.06
C GLN A 161 -34.26 9.77 6.00
N GLN A 162 -34.31 10.71 5.05
CA GLN A 162 -35.33 10.70 4.01
C GLN A 162 -35.17 9.44 3.14
N ASN A 163 -36.29 8.77 2.86
CA ASN A 163 -36.35 7.58 2.03
C ASN A 163 -37.70 7.56 1.30
N SER A 164 -37.68 7.94 0.03
CA SER A 164 -38.86 8.29 -0.77
C SER A 164 -39.59 7.08 -1.34
N ASP A 165 -38.90 5.97 -1.60
CA ASP A 165 -39.49 4.73 -2.13
C ASP A 165 -39.62 3.60 -1.09
N SER A 166 -39.13 3.85 0.13
CA SER A 166 -39.18 2.96 1.29
C SER A 166 -38.38 1.67 1.12
N ASP A 167 -37.31 1.68 0.31
CA ASP A 167 -36.37 0.58 0.22
C ASP A 167 -35.31 0.64 1.36
N SER A 168 -34.21 -0.12 1.29
CA SER A 168 -33.21 -0.14 2.36
C SER A 168 -32.25 1.05 2.38
N PHE A 169 -32.21 1.86 1.32
CA PHE A 169 -31.30 2.98 1.14
C PHE A 169 -32.04 4.31 1.29
N GLY A 170 -31.43 5.28 1.97
CA GLY A 170 -31.96 6.64 2.05
C GLY A 170 -31.67 7.43 0.77
N ASP A 171 -32.46 8.48 0.53
CA ASP A 171 -32.39 9.31 -0.69
C ASP A 171 -30.98 9.89 -0.95
N SER A 172 -30.16 10.05 0.09
CA SER A 172 -28.79 10.59 0.00
C SER A 172 -27.76 9.61 -0.58
N CYS A 173 -28.02 8.30 -0.48
CA CYS A 173 -27.12 7.24 -0.91
C CYS A 173 -27.79 6.26 -1.89
N ASP A 174 -29.04 6.52 -2.26
CA ASP A 174 -29.79 5.74 -3.23
C ASP A 174 -29.54 6.27 -4.66
N ASN A 175 -29.04 5.40 -5.54
CA ASN A 175 -28.82 5.73 -6.96
C ASN A 175 -30.13 5.72 -7.80
N CYS A 176 -31.27 5.35 -7.22
CA CYS A 176 -32.61 5.51 -7.76
C CYS A 176 -33.65 5.93 -6.71
N PRO A 177 -33.59 7.16 -6.15
CA PRO A 177 -34.37 7.60 -4.98
C PRO A 177 -35.90 7.49 -5.02
N THR A 178 -36.49 7.10 -6.15
CA THR A 178 -37.94 6.99 -6.32
C THR A 178 -38.39 5.61 -6.83
N VAL A 179 -37.45 4.67 -6.97
CA VAL A 179 -37.66 3.35 -7.56
C VAL A 179 -36.88 2.31 -6.78
N SER A 180 -37.58 1.56 -5.93
CA SER A 180 -36.97 0.56 -5.04
C SER A 180 -36.01 -0.38 -5.77
N ASN A 181 -34.76 -0.38 -5.33
CA ASN A 181 -33.64 -1.13 -5.92
C ASN A 181 -32.58 -1.46 -4.86
N SER A 182 -32.93 -2.35 -3.93
CA SER A 182 -32.06 -2.72 -2.80
C SER A 182 -30.73 -3.40 -3.19
N ASP A 183 -30.48 -3.68 -4.47
CA ASP A 183 -29.18 -4.14 -4.96
C ASP A 183 -28.27 -2.99 -5.42
N GLN A 184 -28.79 -1.76 -5.52
CA GLN A 184 -28.10 -0.53 -5.92
C GLN A 184 -27.24 -0.74 -7.17
N LYS A 185 -27.69 -1.63 -8.08
CA LYS A 185 -26.90 -2.03 -9.24
C LYS A 185 -26.77 -0.86 -10.20
N ASP A 186 -25.55 -0.54 -10.58
CA ASP A 186 -25.20 0.49 -11.55
C ASP A 186 -24.15 -0.12 -12.51
N THR A 187 -24.58 -0.42 -13.74
CA THR A 187 -23.78 -1.21 -14.69
C THR A 187 -22.65 -0.41 -15.34
N ASP A 188 -22.86 0.87 -15.61
CA ASP A 188 -21.86 1.76 -16.22
C ASP A 188 -21.12 2.63 -15.18
N ASN A 189 -21.52 2.57 -13.91
CA ASN A 189 -20.98 3.33 -12.77
C ASN A 189 -21.11 4.85 -12.96
N ASN A 190 -22.21 5.29 -13.57
CA ASN A 190 -22.48 6.72 -13.79
C ASN A 190 -23.15 7.41 -12.58
N GLY A 191 -23.55 6.65 -11.56
CA GLY A 191 -24.24 7.13 -10.36
C GLY A 191 -25.76 7.05 -10.40
N GLN A 192 -26.35 6.63 -11.52
CA GLN A 192 -27.77 6.32 -11.69
C GLN A 192 -27.95 4.80 -11.75
N GLY A 193 -28.84 4.25 -10.92
CA GLY A 193 -29.02 2.80 -10.86
C GLY A 193 -29.75 2.23 -12.08
N ASP A 194 -29.46 0.97 -12.39
CA ASP A 194 -30.10 0.18 -13.45
C ASP A 194 -31.64 0.23 -13.40
N ALA A 195 -32.21 0.38 -12.19
CA ALA A 195 -33.66 0.38 -11.97
C ALA A 195 -34.37 1.64 -12.52
N CYS A 196 -33.65 2.75 -12.62
CA CYS A 196 -34.16 4.02 -13.10
C CYS A 196 -33.41 4.56 -14.32
N ASP A 197 -32.35 3.88 -14.79
CA ASP A 197 -31.61 4.21 -16.00
C ASP A 197 -32.28 3.62 -17.27
N GLN A 198 -32.31 4.43 -18.34
CA GLN A 198 -32.86 4.06 -19.64
C GLN A 198 -31.80 3.51 -20.62
N ASP A 199 -30.53 3.60 -20.27
CA ASP A 199 -29.35 3.17 -21.04
C ASP A 199 -28.30 2.63 -20.04
N ILE A 200 -28.55 1.44 -19.48
CA ILE A 200 -27.83 0.97 -18.27
C ILE A 200 -26.36 0.68 -18.53
N ASP A 201 -25.92 0.50 -19.78
CA ASP A 201 -24.51 0.30 -20.10
C ASP A 201 -23.85 1.55 -20.73
N GLY A 202 -24.59 2.64 -20.86
CA GLY A 202 -24.07 3.95 -21.27
C GLY A 202 -23.52 3.97 -22.69
N ASP A 203 -24.00 3.09 -23.57
CA ASP A 203 -23.48 2.95 -24.94
C ASP A 203 -24.14 3.91 -25.94
N GLY A 204 -25.18 4.64 -25.50
CA GLY A 204 -25.95 5.61 -26.25
C GLY A 204 -27.23 5.05 -26.88
N ILE A 205 -27.57 3.79 -26.61
CA ILE A 205 -28.72 3.09 -27.17
C ILE A 205 -29.67 2.71 -26.03
N PRO A 206 -30.91 3.22 -26.01
CA PRO A 206 -31.83 2.90 -24.93
C PRO A 206 -32.04 1.38 -24.77
N ASN A 207 -32.17 0.91 -23.53
CA ASN A 207 -32.32 -0.51 -23.15
C ASN A 207 -33.33 -1.28 -24.01
N VAL A 208 -34.41 -0.61 -24.44
CA VAL A 208 -35.50 -1.20 -25.23
C VAL A 208 -35.18 -1.37 -26.72
N LEU A 209 -34.13 -0.70 -27.21
CA LEU A 209 -33.63 -0.74 -28.57
C LEU A 209 -32.30 -1.50 -28.70
N ASP A 210 -31.65 -1.78 -27.57
CA ASP A 210 -30.35 -2.43 -27.52
C ASP A 210 -30.46 -3.96 -27.60
N ASN A 211 -29.63 -4.58 -28.44
CA ASN A 211 -29.50 -6.03 -28.55
C ASN A 211 -28.61 -6.67 -27.46
N CYS A 212 -27.81 -5.87 -26.74
CA CYS A 212 -26.99 -6.30 -25.61
C CYS A 212 -27.07 -5.29 -24.43
N PRO A 213 -28.25 -5.11 -23.78
CA PRO A 213 -28.51 -4.04 -22.80
C PRO A 213 -27.63 -3.94 -21.56
N LYS A 214 -26.56 -4.72 -21.40
CA LYS A 214 -25.68 -4.75 -20.22
C LYS A 214 -24.21 -4.72 -20.61
N VAL A 215 -23.91 -4.57 -21.89
CA VAL A 215 -22.57 -4.72 -22.45
C VAL A 215 -22.43 -3.66 -23.53
N PRO A 216 -21.62 -2.61 -23.29
CA PRO A 216 -21.58 -1.48 -24.20
C PRO A 216 -21.22 -1.92 -25.61
N ASN A 217 -22.16 -1.76 -26.54
CA ASN A 217 -21.97 -2.13 -27.93
C ASN A 217 -22.59 -1.09 -28.88
N PRO A 218 -22.00 0.12 -28.98
CA PRO A 218 -22.57 1.24 -29.75
C PRO A 218 -22.80 0.95 -31.24
N MET A 219 -22.20 -0.12 -31.77
CA MET A 219 -22.35 -0.57 -33.16
C MET A 219 -23.49 -1.58 -33.37
N GLN A 220 -24.07 -2.15 -32.30
CA GLN A 220 -25.13 -3.15 -32.31
C GLN A 220 -24.78 -4.41 -33.10
N THR A 221 -23.52 -4.87 -32.99
CA THR A 221 -22.99 -6.06 -33.66
C THR A 221 -22.29 -7.02 -32.72
#